data_AF-A0A832WEF8-F1
#
_entry.id   AF-A0A832WEF8-F1
#
_cell.length_a   1.000
_cell.length_b   1.000
_cell.length_c   1.000
_cell.angle_alpha   90.00
_cell.angle_beta   90.00
_cell.angle_gamma   90.00
#
_symmetry.space_group_name_H-M   'P 1'
#
loop_
_entity.id
_entity.type
_entity.pdbx_description
1 polymer ?
#
loop_
_entity_poly.entity_id
_entity_poly.type
_entity_poly.pdbx_seq_one_letter_code
_entity_poly.pdbx_strand_id
1 'polypeptide(L)'
;ADNDWRATFKNLPVNKNGKAIVYTVNESKVDDYTSKIINCCGNYTIINTHENIIKNISVVKVWNDQNNNDGVRPEKVTVHLVVGDETVDTIILSADNDWKHTFENLPVYKDGVEIVYNISEDTVSEYETEITGSGDNFFVINTHNGIKINITGNKVWNDSNNNDGLRPENVSVRLLADGVEYGVVVVSGDDWTYKFENLPKYNKGHEIKYTVEEVEVPSGYSVTINGTTIINTYEIITKNISVSKVWNDSNNNDGIRPDSVKVQLLADGNEMGDPILLSSNNSWKHTFINLPVYNNGHKINYTVEEAPVDNYTCEVQGNDTNVVFINTHINDTVNLTLNKVWDDLNNSYNKRPENISINIYADGSYVKSVILSKETGWNIVVYNLTKFNNSKLIKYTVNESKVKYYNTTITSDDEYNFTITNNLKIVKRTCVWAWRLIGINETYYVEVTDDYNHTRIVPKAVVKNKVSTIGKTRGIGRYSPRHSYPNKYRKQSSWKPYQGKHSYKRMMSREKYRLFIFLCQKCFFGNMSYADFVAILKANGIDPVMSNAWNSSGFLTFDYDDLEKVPDSIELHDNGGHVQDSSDNVEKYKAPSSSGVIDEGKIKLEVVEIEE
;
A
#
# COMPACT_ATOMS: atom_id res chain seq x y z
N ALA A 1 -7.68 47.22 131.75
CA ALA A 1 -8.37 48.47 132.09
C ALA A 1 -7.72 49.05 133.34
N ASP A 2 -7.52 50.37 133.40
CA ASP A 2 -6.72 51.04 134.46
C ASP A 2 -7.31 50.92 135.87
N ASN A 3 -8.60 50.56 135.98
CA ASN A 3 -9.32 50.36 137.24
C ASN A 3 -9.70 48.89 137.50
N ASP A 4 -9.10 47.95 136.76
CA ASP A 4 -9.35 46.52 136.88
C ASP A 4 -10.85 46.14 136.78
N TRP A 5 -11.61 46.91 135.98
CA TRP A 5 -13.07 46.79 135.78
C TRP A 5 -13.89 46.93 137.07
N ARG A 6 -13.41 47.75 138.02
CA ARG A 6 -14.13 48.06 139.27
C ARG A 6 -14.52 49.53 139.34
N ALA A 7 -15.73 49.80 139.82
CA ALA A 7 -16.22 51.14 140.11
C ALA A 7 -16.76 51.22 141.55
N THR A 8 -16.60 52.36 142.21
CA THR A 8 -17.10 52.57 143.58
C THR A 8 -17.77 53.93 143.70
N PHE A 9 -19.05 53.93 144.08
CA PHE A 9 -19.79 55.14 144.39
C PHE A 9 -19.71 55.40 145.89
N LYS A 10 -19.00 56.45 146.31
CA LYS A 10 -18.80 56.80 147.74
C LYS A 10 -19.70 57.98 148.13
N ASN A 11 -19.91 58.14 149.45
CA ASN A 11 -20.67 59.25 150.04
C ASN A 11 -22.13 59.35 149.56
N LEU A 12 -22.76 58.21 149.29
CA LEU A 12 -24.17 58.13 148.92
C LEU A 12 -25.06 58.32 150.16
N PRO A 13 -26.08 59.20 150.12
CA PRO A 13 -27.00 59.38 151.26
C PRO A 13 -27.79 58.11 151.54
N VAL A 14 -27.91 57.74 152.81
CA VAL A 14 -28.59 56.50 153.23
C VAL A 14 -30.12 56.70 153.31
N ASN A 15 -30.56 57.95 153.55
CA ASN A 15 -31.97 58.33 153.69
C ASN A 15 -32.25 59.66 152.97
N LYS A 16 -33.43 59.78 152.35
CA LYS A 16 -33.95 61.05 151.83
C LYS A 16 -35.38 61.22 152.32
N ASN A 17 -35.65 62.33 153.02
CA ASN A 17 -36.96 62.62 153.64
C ASN A 17 -37.51 61.48 154.52
N GLY A 18 -36.64 60.86 155.33
CA GLY A 18 -37.02 59.81 156.30
C GLY A 18 -37.23 58.40 155.71
N LYS A 19 -37.01 58.18 154.42
CA LYS A 19 -37.06 56.85 153.78
C LYS A 19 -35.68 56.40 153.30
N ALA A 20 -35.38 55.11 153.48
CA ALA A 20 -34.17 54.47 153.00
C ALA A 20 -34.09 54.53 151.47
N ILE A 21 -32.94 54.95 150.93
CA ILE A 21 -32.73 55.02 149.49
C ILE A 21 -32.25 53.66 148.99
N VAL A 22 -32.96 53.09 148.02
CA VAL A 22 -32.51 51.91 147.28
C VAL A 22 -31.81 52.40 146.02
N TYR A 23 -30.49 52.26 145.99
CA TYR A 23 -29.71 52.50 144.79
C TYR A 23 -29.83 51.31 143.85
N THR A 24 -29.79 51.56 142.54
CA THR A 24 -29.70 50.54 141.48
C THR A 24 -28.57 50.92 140.54
N VAL A 25 -27.87 49.92 140.01
CA VAL A 25 -26.89 50.11 138.92
C VAL A 25 -27.54 49.64 137.62
N ASN A 26 -27.36 50.41 136.55
CA ASN A 26 -27.67 50.00 135.19
C ASN A 26 -26.42 50.21 134.33
N GLU A 27 -26.18 49.31 133.40
CA GLU A 27 -25.13 49.48 132.39
C GLU A 27 -25.74 50.11 131.14
N SER A 28 -25.03 51.07 130.54
CA SER A 28 -25.37 51.52 129.19
C SER A 28 -25.29 50.33 128.23
N LYS A 29 -26.15 50.29 127.22
CA LYS A 29 -26.09 49.24 126.19
C LYS A 29 -24.65 49.16 125.63
N VAL A 30 -24.07 47.97 125.72
CA VAL A 30 -22.82 47.61 125.05
C VAL A 30 -23.23 46.82 123.80
N ASP A 31 -22.83 47.29 122.62
CA ASP A 31 -23.17 46.58 121.38
C ASP A 31 -22.55 45.18 121.38
N ASP A 32 -23.31 44.19 120.89
CA ASP A 32 -22.97 42.75 120.79
C ASP A 32 -22.80 41.97 122.12
N TYR A 33 -23.07 42.60 123.27
CA TYR A 33 -23.06 41.93 124.58
C TYR A 33 -24.44 41.93 125.23
N THR A 34 -24.79 40.83 125.88
CA THR A 34 -25.93 40.74 126.80
C THR A 34 -25.45 40.93 128.23
N SER A 35 -25.96 41.95 128.91
CA SER A 35 -25.56 42.28 130.28
C SER A 35 -26.52 41.67 131.32
N LYS A 36 -25.94 41.14 132.40
CA LYS A 36 -26.66 40.63 133.56
C LYS A 36 -26.10 41.26 134.83
N ILE A 37 -26.96 41.93 135.60
CA ILE A 37 -26.58 42.61 136.84
C ILE A 37 -27.01 41.76 138.04
N ILE A 38 -26.06 41.44 138.91
CA ILE A 38 -26.27 40.70 140.15
C ILE A 38 -26.01 41.64 141.33
N ASN A 39 -26.97 41.80 142.25
CA ASN A 39 -26.82 42.57 143.48
C ASN A 39 -26.80 41.63 144.69
N CYS A 40 -25.72 41.66 145.47
CA CYS A 40 -25.63 40.95 146.74
C CYS A 40 -25.14 41.92 147.83
N CYS A 41 -26.01 42.18 148.82
CA CYS A 41 -25.70 42.96 150.02
C CYS A 41 -25.06 44.34 149.75
N GLY A 42 -25.45 44.99 148.64
CA GLY A 42 -24.95 46.32 148.26
C GLY A 42 -23.76 46.32 147.29
N ASN A 43 -23.24 45.16 146.91
CA ASN A 43 -22.26 45.03 145.82
C ASN A 43 -22.94 44.61 144.51
N TYR A 44 -22.60 45.29 143.43
CA TYR A 44 -23.10 45.01 142.08
C TYR A 44 -22.00 44.33 141.24
N THR A 45 -22.34 43.20 140.62
CA THR A 45 -21.52 42.54 139.60
C THR A 45 -22.26 42.61 138.27
N ILE A 46 -21.63 43.20 137.26
CA ILE A 46 -22.14 43.26 135.90
C ILE A 46 -21.40 42.21 135.08
N ILE A 47 -22.13 41.29 134.48
CA ILE A 47 -21.60 40.23 133.61
C ILE A 47 -22.05 40.53 132.19
N ASN A 48 -21.08 40.79 131.31
CA ASN A 48 -21.32 40.96 129.87
C ASN A 48 -20.98 39.66 129.14
N THR A 49 -21.95 39.10 128.43
CA THR A 49 -21.80 37.86 127.65
C THR A 49 -21.90 38.16 126.16
N HIS A 50 -20.86 37.82 125.40
CA HIS A 50 -20.86 37.89 123.94
C HIS A 50 -21.11 36.49 123.37
N GLU A 51 -22.13 36.33 122.53
CA GLU A 51 -22.33 35.09 121.79
C GLU A 51 -21.37 35.06 120.60
N ASN A 52 -20.60 33.98 120.46
CA ASN A 52 -19.73 33.84 119.30
C ASN A 52 -20.59 33.78 118.04
N ILE A 53 -20.43 34.78 117.17
CA ILE A 53 -21.02 34.74 115.85
C ILE A 53 -20.28 33.63 115.08
N ILE A 54 -21.03 32.63 114.65
CA ILE A 54 -20.53 31.49 113.88
C ILE A 54 -21.09 31.54 112.47
N LYS A 55 -20.36 30.94 111.52
CA LYS A 55 -20.82 30.72 110.16
C LYS A 55 -20.40 29.34 109.66
N ASN A 56 -20.96 28.94 108.53
CA ASN A 56 -20.63 27.68 107.88
C ASN A 56 -20.01 27.96 106.52
N ILE A 57 -19.06 27.12 106.10
CA ILE A 57 -18.42 27.24 104.78
C ILE A 57 -18.64 25.94 104.02
N SER A 58 -19.29 26.04 102.87
CA SER A 58 -19.54 24.89 102.00
C SER A 58 -18.54 24.84 100.86
N VAL A 59 -18.10 23.63 100.52
CA VAL A 59 -17.22 23.36 99.40
C VAL A 59 -17.82 22.26 98.52
N VAL A 60 -17.78 22.47 97.21
CA VAL A 60 -18.21 21.50 96.20
C VAL A 60 -17.06 21.25 95.22
N LYS A 61 -16.74 19.98 94.97
CA LYS A 61 -15.75 19.57 93.99
C LYS A 61 -16.42 19.36 92.62
N VAL A 62 -15.86 19.99 91.60
CA VAL A 62 -16.31 19.93 90.21
C VAL A 62 -15.19 19.33 89.36
N TRP A 63 -15.55 18.36 88.52
CA TRP A 63 -14.65 17.71 87.58
C TRP A 63 -14.94 18.17 86.15
N ASN A 64 -13.95 18.77 85.51
CA ASN A 64 -13.98 19.19 84.12
C ASN A 64 -13.04 18.30 83.28
N ASP A 65 -13.42 17.04 83.10
CA ASP A 65 -12.61 15.96 82.51
C ASP A 65 -13.40 15.06 81.55
N GLN A 66 -14.44 15.62 80.93
CA GLN A 66 -15.28 14.92 79.96
C GLN A 66 -15.89 13.61 80.51
N ASN A 67 -16.34 13.63 81.77
CA ASN A 67 -16.86 12.45 82.48
C ASN A 67 -15.81 11.32 82.63
N ASN A 68 -14.57 11.67 82.96
CA ASN A 68 -13.49 10.73 83.20
C ASN A 68 -13.21 9.84 81.97
N ASN A 69 -13.14 10.43 80.78
CA ASN A 69 -13.09 9.68 79.52
C ASN A 69 -11.83 8.81 79.36
N ASP A 70 -10.70 9.23 79.93
CA ASP A 70 -9.42 8.53 79.99
C ASP A 70 -9.21 7.72 81.28
N GLY A 71 -10.12 7.81 82.24
CA GLY A 71 -10.07 7.01 83.46
C GLY A 71 -9.05 7.49 84.51
N VAL A 72 -8.51 8.70 84.39
CA VAL A 72 -7.46 9.20 85.31
C VAL A 72 -8.00 9.92 86.55
N ARG A 73 -9.33 10.14 86.65
CA ARG A 73 -9.93 10.78 87.83
C ARG A 73 -9.65 9.96 89.09
N PRO A 74 -9.04 10.55 90.13
CA PRO A 74 -8.80 9.85 91.39
C PRO A 74 -10.11 9.55 92.13
N GLU A 75 -10.12 8.50 92.95
CA GLU A 75 -11.30 8.14 93.76
C GLU A 75 -11.63 9.18 94.84
N LYS A 76 -10.64 9.96 95.26
CA LYS A 76 -10.75 10.98 96.32
C LYS A 76 -9.72 12.09 96.16
N VAL A 77 -10.01 13.25 96.75
CA VAL A 77 -9.09 14.41 96.87
C VAL A 77 -9.12 14.95 98.29
N THR A 78 -8.04 15.60 98.72
CA THR A 78 -7.94 16.24 100.04
C THR A 78 -8.09 17.74 99.89
N VAL A 79 -9.05 18.33 100.59
CA VAL A 79 -9.33 19.76 100.59
C VAL A 79 -9.12 20.32 101.99
N HIS A 80 -8.45 21.46 102.08
CA HIS A 80 -8.12 22.12 103.33
C HIS A 80 -8.91 23.40 103.49
N LEU A 81 -9.43 23.63 104.71
CA LEU A 81 -9.90 24.94 105.14
C LEU A 81 -8.70 25.70 105.72
N VAL A 82 -8.40 26.86 105.16
CA VAL A 82 -7.22 27.65 105.55
C VAL A 82 -7.57 29.05 106.01
N VAL A 83 -6.80 29.57 106.95
CA VAL A 83 -6.87 30.96 107.43
C VAL A 83 -5.48 31.56 107.26
N GLY A 84 -5.34 32.51 106.33
CA GLY A 84 -4.02 32.91 105.85
C GLY A 84 -3.30 31.70 105.24
N ASP A 85 -2.15 31.33 105.79
CA ASP A 85 -1.36 30.17 105.36
C ASP A 85 -1.53 28.93 106.27
N GLU A 86 -2.32 29.03 107.35
CA GLU A 86 -2.52 27.95 108.30
C GLU A 86 -3.73 27.07 107.92
N THR A 87 -3.52 25.76 107.86
CA THR A 87 -4.62 24.79 107.73
C THR A 87 -5.31 24.61 109.07
N VAL A 88 -6.60 24.92 109.12
CA VAL A 88 -7.41 24.86 110.34
C VAL A 88 -8.35 23.65 110.36
N ASP A 89 -8.70 23.11 109.19
CA ASP A 89 -9.45 21.86 109.06
C ASP A 89 -9.16 21.18 107.71
N THR A 90 -9.50 19.90 107.56
CA THR A 90 -9.26 19.12 106.33
C THR A 90 -10.38 18.10 106.10
N ILE A 91 -10.77 17.95 104.84
CA ILE A 91 -11.76 16.99 104.40
C ILE A 91 -11.27 16.18 103.19
N ILE A 92 -11.68 14.90 103.14
CA ILE A 92 -11.54 14.07 101.96
C ILE A 92 -12.86 14.11 101.19
N LEU A 93 -12.84 14.63 99.96
CA LEU A 93 -13.99 14.58 99.05
C LEU A 93 -13.88 13.34 98.15
N SER A 94 -14.99 12.63 97.97
CA SER A 94 -15.09 11.43 97.14
C SER A 94 -16.52 11.27 96.60
N ALA A 95 -16.77 10.20 95.84
CA ALA A 95 -18.13 9.87 95.43
C ALA A 95 -19.07 9.59 96.62
N ASP A 96 -18.55 9.09 97.75
CA ASP A 96 -19.35 8.71 98.92
C ASP A 96 -20.03 9.90 99.61
N ASN A 97 -19.45 11.09 99.47
CA ASN A 97 -20.03 12.33 99.99
C ASN A 97 -20.57 13.25 98.89
N ASP A 98 -20.89 12.70 97.72
CA ASP A 98 -21.31 13.45 96.53
C ASP A 98 -20.36 14.61 96.18
N TRP A 99 -19.06 14.46 96.46
CA TRP A 99 -18.05 15.49 96.21
C TRP A 99 -18.36 16.84 96.87
N LYS A 100 -19.04 16.85 98.03
CA LYS A 100 -19.41 18.07 98.78
C LYS A 100 -19.14 17.94 100.28
N HIS A 101 -18.87 19.08 100.92
CA HIS A 101 -18.74 19.16 102.37
C HIS A 101 -19.12 20.55 102.89
N THR A 102 -19.50 20.64 104.17
CA THR A 102 -19.74 21.91 104.86
C THR A 102 -19.00 21.89 106.19
N PHE A 103 -18.08 22.83 106.36
CA PHE A 103 -17.42 23.13 107.63
C PHE A 103 -18.38 23.95 108.48
N GLU A 104 -18.81 23.41 109.62
CA GLU A 104 -19.85 24.00 110.46
C GLU A 104 -19.27 24.70 111.70
N ASN A 105 -20.02 25.67 112.24
CA ASN A 105 -19.74 26.34 113.52
C ASN A 105 -18.37 27.06 113.56
N LEU A 106 -17.94 27.62 112.43
CA LEU A 106 -16.68 28.35 112.33
C LEU A 106 -16.83 29.75 112.95
N PRO A 107 -15.93 30.18 113.86
CA PRO A 107 -16.00 31.52 114.43
C PRO A 107 -15.79 32.58 113.35
N VAL A 108 -16.60 33.64 113.37
CA VAL A 108 -16.46 34.78 112.44
C VAL A 108 -15.31 35.69 112.85
N TYR A 109 -15.03 35.82 114.15
CA TYR A 109 -13.99 36.70 114.68
C TYR A 109 -13.00 35.95 115.57
N LYS A 110 -11.72 36.33 115.49
CA LYS A 110 -10.66 35.94 116.44
C LYS A 110 -9.98 37.21 116.93
N ASP A 111 -9.95 37.42 118.25
CA ASP A 111 -9.37 38.61 118.90
C ASP A 111 -9.92 39.94 118.35
N GLY A 112 -11.20 39.96 117.96
CA GLY A 112 -11.88 41.14 117.40
C GLY A 112 -11.60 41.42 115.92
N VAL A 113 -10.85 40.56 115.23
CA VAL A 113 -10.58 40.64 113.77
C VAL A 113 -11.38 39.56 113.04
N GLU A 114 -12.02 39.92 111.92
CA GLU A 114 -12.78 38.98 111.11
C GLU A 114 -11.86 37.93 110.49
N ILE A 115 -12.23 36.66 110.61
CA ILE A 115 -11.48 35.53 110.06
C ILE A 115 -11.88 35.35 108.59
N VAL A 116 -10.90 35.52 107.71
CA VAL A 116 -11.05 35.19 106.28
C VAL A 116 -10.62 33.74 106.07
N TYR A 117 -11.61 32.89 105.86
CA TYR A 117 -11.40 31.50 105.49
C TYR A 117 -11.33 31.36 103.97
N ASN A 118 -10.40 30.54 103.51
CA ASN A 118 -10.26 30.12 102.12
C ASN A 118 -10.17 28.60 102.04
N ILE A 119 -10.18 28.10 100.80
CA ILE A 119 -10.00 26.69 100.50
C ILE A 119 -8.69 26.50 99.75
N SER A 120 -7.98 25.40 100.02
CA SER A 120 -6.91 24.87 99.18
C SER A 120 -7.10 23.37 98.92
N GLU A 121 -6.47 22.83 97.90
CA GLU A 121 -6.49 21.40 97.58
C GLU A 121 -5.06 20.86 97.44
N ASP A 122 -4.83 19.63 97.89
CA ASP A 122 -3.61 18.90 97.56
C ASP A 122 -3.48 18.75 96.03
N THR A 123 -2.25 18.87 95.51
CA THR A 123 -2.01 18.73 94.07
C THR A 123 -2.56 17.41 93.54
N VAL A 124 -3.48 17.49 92.57
CA VAL A 124 -4.02 16.32 91.87
C VAL A 124 -3.23 16.08 90.59
N SER A 125 -2.62 14.89 90.48
CA SER A 125 -1.81 14.52 89.31
C SER A 125 -2.61 14.64 88.01
N GLU A 126 -2.02 15.22 86.97
CA GLU A 126 -2.62 15.42 85.63
C GLU A 126 -3.80 16.40 85.55
N TYR A 127 -4.13 17.11 86.63
CA TYR A 127 -5.20 18.11 86.66
C TYR A 127 -4.67 19.51 86.99
N GLU A 128 -5.25 20.51 86.33
CA GLU A 128 -5.13 21.92 86.75
C GLU A 128 -6.28 22.25 87.72
N THR A 129 -5.94 22.84 88.87
CA THR A 129 -6.89 23.17 89.94
C THR A 129 -7.19 24.66 89.95
N GLU A 130 -8.48 25.00 89.99
CA GLU A 130 -8.98 26.37 90.18
C GLU A 130 -9.96 26.39 91.34
N ILE A 131 -9.81 27.36 92.25
CA ILE A 131 -10.73 27.54 93.37
C ILE A 131 -11.50 28.83 93.14
N THR A 132 -12.82 28.73 93.10
CA THR A 132 -13.72 29.86 92.87
C THR A 132 -14.78 29.94 93.96
N GLY A 133 -15.54 31.04 93.98
CA GLY A 133 -16.52 31.33 95.03
C GLY A 133 -16.02 32.41 96.00
N SER A 134 -16.94 32.88 96.84
CA SER A 134 -16.65 33.90 97.85
C SER A 134 -17.66 33.83 99.00
N GLY A 135 -17.23 34.31 100.17
CA GLY A 135 -18.03 34.26 101.39
C GLY A 135 -18.09 32.84 101.97
N ASP A 136 -19.23 32.20 101.84
CA ASP A 136 -19.57 30.95 102.55
C ASP A 136 -19.70 29.74 101.61
N ASN A 137 -19.44 29.91 100.30
CA ASN A 137 -19.52 28.82 99.30
C ASN A 137 -18.32 28.86 98.34
N PHE A 138 -17.62 27.74 98.23
CA PHE A 138 -16.47 27.55 97.36
C PHE A 138 -16.67 26.37 96.39
N PHE A 139 -16.08 26.49 95.21
CA PHE A 139 -15.98 25.42 94.24
C PHE A 139 -14.51 25.12 93.98
N VAL A 140 -14.12 23.86 94.13
CA VAL A 140 -12.80 23.36 93.71
C VAL A 140 -13.01 22.70 92.35
N ILE A 141 -12.40 23.24 91.30
CA ILE A 141 -12.60 22.80 89.92
C ILE A 141 -11.29 22.19 89.42
N ASN A 142 -11.32 20.91 89.06
CA ASN A 142 -10.17 20.26 88.42
C ASN A 142 -10.44 20.00 86.95
N THR A 143 -9.56 20.53 86.10
CA THR A 143 -9.67 20.41 84.65
C THR A 143 -8.63 19.44 84.08
N HIS A 144 -9.08 18.49 83.26
CA HIS A 144 -8.23 17.58 82.48
C HIS A 144 -8.71 17.53 81.02
N ASN A 145 -7.83 17.86 80.08
CA ASN A 145 -8.19 18.03 78.67
C ASN A 145 -8.10 16.73 77.84
N GLY A 146 -7.75 15.61 78.46
CA GLY A 146 -7.61 14.30 77.83
C GLY A 146 -6.38 14.16 76.95
N ILE A 147 -6.01 12.91 76.66
CA ILE A 147 -4.93 12.61 75.71
C ILE A 147 -5.51 12.54 74.29
N LYS A 148 -4.96 13.37 73.40
CA LYS A 148 -5.31 13.40 71.98
C LYS A 148 -4.18 12.83 71.13
N ILE A 149 -4.54 12.15 70.05
CA ILE A 149 -3.62 11.61 69.05
C ILE A 149 -3.99 12.11 67.66
N ASN A 150 -3.05 12.00 66.72
CA ASN A 150 -3.27 12.26 65.31
C ASN A 150 -2.95 10.99 64.52
N ILE A 151 -3.75 10.68 63.52
CA ILE A 151 -3.53 9.56 62.62
C ILE A 151 -3.25 10.10 61.23
N THR A 152 -2.09 9.76 60.68
CA THR A 152 -1.72 10.07 59.30
C THR A 152 -1.63 8.79 58.48
N GLY A 153 -2.03 8.88 57.21
CA GLY A 153 -1.96 7.77 56.27
C GLY A 153 -1.62 8.25 54.87
N ASN A 154 -1.23 7.31 54.03
CA ASN A 154 -0.88 7.55 52.62
C ASN A 154 -1.80 6.73 51.72
N LYS A 155 -2.18 7.32 50.59
CA LYS A 155 -2.84 6.64 49.49
C LYS A 155 -1.80 6.40 48.39
N VAL A 156 -1.64 5.14 48.01
CA VAL A 156 -0.67 4.70 47.01
C VAL A 156 -1.41 4.10 45.82
N TRP A 157 -0.94 4.44 44.62
CA TRP A 157 -1.45 3.93 43.36
C TRP A 157 -0.41 3.02 42.70
N ASN A 158 -0.76 1.76 42.52
CA ASN A 158 0.02 0.78 41.77
C ASN A 158 -0.66 0.53 40.41
N ASP A 159 -0.55 1.50 39.52
CA ASP A 159 -1.24 1.57 38.22
C ASP A 159 -0.32 2.02 37.07
N SER A 160 0.97 1.69 37.19
CA SER A 160 2.01 2.06 36.22
C SER A 160 2.03 3.56 35.91
N ASN A 161 1.98 4.39 36.96
CA ASN A 161 1.94 5.85 36.85
C ASN A 161 0.72 6.38 36.05
N ASN A 162 -0.46 5.84 36.33
CA ASN A 162 -1.71 6.18 35.65
C ASN A 162 -1.64 5.98 34.11
N ASN A 163 -1.02 4.89 33.66
CA ASN A 163 -0.79 4.61 32.24
C ASN A 163 -2.09 4.67 31.41
N ASP A 164 -3.18 4.18 31.98
CA ASP A 164 -4.48 4.08 31.31
C ASP A 164 -5.38 5.32 31.57
N GLY A 165 -4.93 6.29 32.38
CA GLY A 165 -5.67 7.52 32.65
C GLY A 165 -6.94 7.33 33.49
N LEU A 166 -7.08 6.20 34.20
CA LEU A 166 -8.29 5.85 34.97
C LEU A 166 -8.22 6.24 36.45
N ARG A 167 -7.07 6.74 36.93
CA ARG A 167 -6.94 7.20 38.31
C ARG A 167 -7.91 8.37 38.55
N PRO A 168 -8.79 8.30 39.56
CA PRO A 168 -9.69 9.40 39.88
C PRO A 168 -8.93 10.61 40.43
N GLU A 169 -9.55 11.78 40.36
CA GLU A 169 -8.97 13.02 40.93
C GLU A 169 -8.88 13.00 42.46
N ASN A 170 -9.76 12.24 43.11
CA ASN A 170 -9.81 12.10 44.55
C ASN A 170 -10.42 10.75 44.96
N VAL A 171 -10.16 10.35 46.21
CA VAL A 171 -10.84 9.22 46.88
C VAL A 171 -11.30 9.66 48.27
N SER A 172 -12.25 8.94 48.85
CA SER A 172 -12.70 9.19 50.22
C SER A 172 -12.18 8.10 51.16
N VAL A 173 -11.53 8.51 52.25
CA VAL A 173 -11.02 7.61 53.29
C VAL A 173 -11.87 7.78 54.55
N ARG A 174 -12.42 6.66 55.03
CA ARG A 174 -13.18 6.56 56.27
C ARG A 174 -12.25 6.18 57.41
N LEU A 175 -12.39 6.85 58.55
CA LEU A 175 -11.83 6.45 59.84
C LEU A 175 -12.90 5.72 60.65
N LEU A 176 -12.53 4.57 61.21
CA LEU A 176 -13.34 3.80 62.15
C LEU A 176 -12.71 3.90 63.54
N ALA A 177 -13.52 4.16 64.56
CA ALA A 177 -13.17 4.06 65.98
C ALA A 177 -13.88 2.81 66.55
N ASP A 178 -13.12 1.81 66.99
CA ASP A 178 -13.65 0.52 67.45
C ASP A 178 -14.64 -0.13 66.48
N GLY A 179 -14.38 0.02 65.17
CA GLY A 179 -15.22 -0.51 64.09
C GLY A 179 -16.46 0.32 63.75
N VAL A 180 -16.67 1.48 64.39
CA VAL A 180 -17.77 2.41 64.10
C VAL A 180 -17.24 3.62 63.33
N GLU A 181 -17.97 4.08 62.32
CA GLU A 181 -17.61 5.28 61.56
C GLU A 181 -17.42 6.49 62.47
N TYR A 182 -16.23 7.08 62.40
CA TYR A 182 -15.86 8.27 63.16
C TYR A 182 -15.83 9.51 62.25
N GLY A 183 -15.40 9.36 61.00
CA GLY A 183 -15.38 10.45 60.03
C GLY A 183 -14.81 10.02 58.68
N VAL A 184 -14.93 10.93 57.71
CA VAL A 184 -14.45 10.73 56.33
C VAL A 184 -13.67 11.95 55.89
N VAL A 185 -12.57 11.74 55.17
CA VAL A 185 -11.78 12.79 54.52
C VAL A 185 -11.64 12.49 53.03
N VAL A 186 -11.66 13.55 52.21
CA VAL A 186 -11.37 13.46 50.78
C VAL A 186 -9.85 13.62 50.60
N VAL A 187 -9.25 12.69 49.87
CA VAL A 187 -7.80 12.63 49.60
C VAL A 187 -7.58 12.91 48.12
N SER A 188 -6.77 13.92 47.83
CA SER A 188 -6.46 14.40 46.48
C SER A 188 -5.10 15.09 46.47
N GLY A 189 -4.61 15.45 45.29
CA GLY A 189 -3.32 16.16 45.12
C GLY A 189 -2.14 15.19 44.93
N ASP A 190 -0.94 15.76 44.82
CA ASP A 190 0.24 15.00 44.34
C ASP A 190 0.79 14.01 45.37
N ASP A 191 0.75 14.37 46.66
CA ASP A 191 1.34 13.56 47.74
C ASP A 191 0.39 12.47 48.26
N TRP A 192 -0.90 12.52 47.90
CA TRP A 192 -1.93 11.55 48.31
C TRP A 192 -1.89 11.19 49.81
N THR A 193 -1.72 12.18 50.68
CA THR A 193 -1.69 11.97 52.15
C THR A 193 -2.99 12.42 52.80
N TYR A 194 -3.31 11.85 53.96
CA TYR A 194 -4.46 12.26 54.76
C TYR A 194 -4.15 12.24 56.24
N LYS A 195 -4.91 13.03 56.99
CA LYS A 195 -4.73 13.20 58.43
C LYS A 195 -6.07 13.34 59.14
N PHE A 196 -6.18 12.66 60.27
CA PHE A 196 -7.23 12.87 61.27
C PHE A 196 -6.57 13.42 62.54
N GLU A 197 -7.03 14.58 63.01
CA GLU A 197 -6.41 15.31 64.12
C GLU A 197 -7.27 15.32 65.36
N ASN A 198 -6.62 15.52 66.51
CA ASN A 198 -7.28 15.74 67.80
C ASN A 198 -8.23 14.60 68.20
N LEU A 199 -7.89 13.37 67.82
CA LEU A 199 -8.67 12.18 68.12
C LEU A 199 -8.48 11.80 69.59
N PRO A 200 -9.55 11.49 70.34
CA PRO A 200 -9.41 10.99 71.70
C PRO A 200 -8.63 9.67 71.69
N LYS A 201 -7.66 9.51 72.60
CA LYS A 201 -6.95 8.24 72.73
C LYS A 201 -7.81 7.17 73.42
N TYR A 202 -8.67 7.60 74.34
CA TYR A 202 -9.48 6.71 75.17
C TYR A 202 -10.97 7.05 75.06
N ASN A 203 -11.80 6.02 75.27
CA ASN A 203 -13.24 6.12 75.46
C ASN A 203 -13.62 5.31 76.70
N LYS A 204 -14.14 5.98 77.74
CA LYS A 204 -14.49 5.36 79.03
C LYS A 204 -13.35 4.51 79.63
N GLY A 205 -12.12 5.01 79.57
CA GLY A 205 -10.92 4.34 80.10
C GLY A 205 -10.34 3.23 79.22
N HIS A 206 -10.92 2.93 78.06
CA HIS A 206 -10.38 1.95 77.10
C HIS A 206 -9.73 2.66 75.91
N GLU A 207 -8.56 2.19 75.47
CA GLU A 207 -7.87 2.75 74.29
C GLU A 207 -8.68 2.46 73.03
N ILE A 208 -8.96 3.50 72.25
CA ILE A 208 -9.75 3.39 71.03
C ILE A 208 -8.89 2.77 69.93
N LYS A 209 -9.37 1.68 69.33
CA LYS A 209 -8.72 1.09 68.16
C LYS A 209 -9.18 1.81 66.90
N TYR A 210 -8.28 2.61 66.33
CA TYR A 210 -8.53 3.27 65.06
C TYR A 210 -8.07 2.43 63.85
N THR A 211 -8.93 2.34 62.84
CA THR A 211 -8.63 1.73 61.54
C THR A 211 -9.15 2.61 60.40
N VAL A 212 -8.65 2.39 59.19
CA VAL A 212 -9.04 3.15 58.00
C VAL A 212 -9.62 2.23 56.95
N GLU A 213 -10.54 2.75 56.14
CA GLU A 213 -11.14 2.09 54.98
C GLU A 213 -11.25 3.08 53.82
N GLU A 214 -11.20 2.59 52.59
CA GLU A 214 -11.59 3.38 51.42
C GLU A 214 -13.11 3.24 51.21
N VAL A 215 -13.81 4.36 51.08
CA VAL A 215 -15.28 4.40 51.00
C VAL A 215 -15.79 3.71 49.73
N GLU A 216 -15.17 3.99 48.60
CA GLU A 216 -15.50 3.41 47.30
C GLU A 216 -14.21 3.15 46.53
N VAL A 217 -13.98 1.89 46.16
CA VAL A 217 -12.83 1.49 45.36
C VAL A 217 -13.15 1.82 43.90
N PRO A 218 -12.30 2.59 43.19
CA PRO A 218 -12.53 2.94 41.80
C PRO A 218 -12.68 1.71 40.90
N SER A 219 -13.52 1.81 39.88
CA SER A 219 -13.77 0.72 38.94
C SER A 219 -12.47 0.17 38.33
N GLY A 220 -12.31 -1.15 38.37
CA GLY A 220 -11.12 -1.85 37.85
C GLY A 220 -9.94 -1.92 38.82
N TYR A 221 -9.96 -1.17 39.92
CA TYR A 221 -8.92 -1.25 40.95
C TYR A 221 -9.26 -2.30 42.01
N SER A 222 -8.21 -2.88 42.60
CA SER A 222 -8.28 -3.66 43.83
C SER A 222 -7.63 -2.88 44.98
N VAL A 223 -8.15 -3.00 46.20
CA VAL A 223 -7.66 -2.28 47.37
C VAL A 223 -6.95 -3.22 48.36
N THR A 224 -5.86 -2.74 48.96
CA THR A 224 -5.19 -3.38 50.10
C THR A 224 -4.87 -2.33 51.15
N ILE A 225 -5.12 -2.65 52.43
CA ILE A 225 -4.90 -1.72 53.56
C ILE A 225 -3.83 -2.28 54.48
N ASN A 226 -2.71 -1.55 54.61
CA ASN A 226 -1.57 -1.89 55.47
C ASN A 226 -1.41 -0.82 56.55
N GLY A 227 -1.97 -1.07 57.74
CA GLY A 227 -2.03 -0.07 58.81
C GLY A 227 -2.89 1.12 58.39
N THR A 228 -2.27 2.27 58.16
CA THR A 228 -2.92 3.48 57.63
C THR A 228 -2.55 3.77 56.17
N THR A 229 -1.89 2.84 55.48
CA THR A 229 -1.60 2.99 54.05
C THR A 229 -2.66 2.24 53.25
N ILE A 230 -3.32 2.94 52.32
CA ILE A 230 -4.28 2.37 51.39
C ILE A 230 -3.61 2.26 50.03
N ILE A 231 -3.58 1.08 49.44
CA ILE A 231 -2.93 0.80 48.15
C ILE A 231 -4.00 0.35 47.16
N ASN A 232 -4.17 1.09 46.07
CA ASN A 232 -5.00 0.67 44.94
C ASN A 232 -4.15 0.15 43.80
N THR A 233 -4.44 -1.07 43.35
CA THR A 233 -3.71 -1.73 42.25
C THR A 233 -4.61 -1.89 41.04
N TYR A 234 -4.08 -1.53 39.87
CA TYR A 234 -4.75 -1.68 38.58
C TYR A 234 -3.81 -2.32 37.57
N GLU A 235 -4.28 -3.39 36.91
CA GLU A 235 -3.55 -4.06 35.84
C GLU A 235 -3.81 -3.33 34.52
N ILE A 236 -2.74 -2.88 33.86
CA ILE A 236 -2.84 -2.15 32.59
C ILE A 236 -3.51 -2.98 31.50
N ILE A 237 -4.33 -2.34 30.66
CA ILE A 237 -4.94 -3.02 29.53
C ILE A 237 -3.88 -3.23 28.46
N THR A 238 -3.71 -4.48 28.02
CA THR A 238 -2.80 -4.84 26.93
C THR A 238 -3.52 -5.48 25.76
N LYS A 239 -2.88 -5.44 24.58
CA LYS A 239 -3.32 -6.15 23.38
C LYS A 239 -2.14 -6.83 22.69
N ASN A 240 -2.46 -7.75 21.78
CA ASN A 240 -1.47 -8.44 20.96
C ASN A 240 -1.68 -8.08 19.48
N ILE A 241 -0.58 -8.00 18.73
CA ILE A 241 -0.60 -7.78 17.28
C ILE A 241 0.14 -8.93 16.62
N SER A 242 -0.58 -9.68 15.79
CA SER A 242 -0.01 -10.77 15.00
C SER A 242 0.31 -10.29 13.60
N VAL A 243 1.50 -10.64 13.11
CA VAL A 243 1.94 -10.36 11.75
C VAL A 243 2.25 -11.67 11.03
N SER A 244 1.95 -11.70 9.74
CA SER A 244 2.29 -12.84 8.87
C SER A 244 2.72 -12.40 7.49
N LYS A 245 3.55 -13.20 6.83
CA LYS A 245 4.05 -12.94 5.48
C LYS A 245 3.55 -14.00 4.49
N VAL A 246 3.03 -13.52 3.36
CA VAL A 246 2.61 -14.31 2.21
C VAL A 246 3.45 -13.91 1.00
N TRP A 247 3.82 -14.91 0.20
CA TRP A 247 4.60 -14.74 -1.03
C TRP A 247 3.75 -15.10 -2.24
N ASN A 248 3.59 -14.14 -3.16
CA ASN A 248 2.94 -14.29 -4.45
C ASN A 248 4.00 -14.30 -5.56
N ASP A 249 4.73 -15.41 -5.64
CA ASP A 249 5.96 -15.58 -6.45
C ASP A 249 6.03 -16.96 -7.13
N SER A 250 4.87 -17.59 -7.36
CA SER A 250 4.76 -18.93 -7.93
C SER A 250 5.57 -19.98 -7.17
N ASN A 251 5.52 -19.95 -5.83
CA ASN A 251 6.24 -20.85 -4.93
C ASN A 251 7.77 -20.76 -5.10
N ASN A 252 8.28 -19.51 -5.14
CA ASN A 252 9.69 -19.20 -5.32
C ASN A 252 10.29 -19.82 -6.60
N ASN A 253 9.53 -19.83 -7.71
CA ASN A 253 9.98 -20.41 -8.98
C ASN A 253 11.34 -19.84 -9.41
N ASP A 254 11.53 -18.54 -9.24
CA ASP A 254 12.75 -17.85 -9.70
C ASP A 254 13.91 -17.91 -8.69
N GLY A 255 13.70 -18.52 -7.52
CA GLY A 255 14.75 -18.75 -6.53
C GLY A 255 15.29 -17.49 -5.85
N ILE A 256 14.64 -16.35 -6.02
CA ILE A 256 15.10 -15.05 -5.51
C ILE A 256 14.46 -14.64 -4.17
N ARG A 257 13.52 -15.42 -3.63
CA ARG A 257 12.91 -15.14 -2.33
C ARG A 257 14.02 -15.10 -1.26
N PRO A 258 14.14 -14.02 -0.47
CA PRO A 258 15.14 -13.94 0.58
C PRO A 258 14.84 -14.93 1.72
N ASP A 259 15.89 -15.30 2.46
CA ASP A 259 15.76 -16.20 3.62
C ASP A 259 14.94 -15.59 4.76
N SER A 260 14.92 -14.26 4.87
CA SER A 260 14.12 -13.53 5.86
C SER A 260 13.77 -12.12 5.41
N VAL A 261 12.76 -11.54 6.05
CA VAL A 261 12.39 -10.11 5.92
C VAL A 261 12.35 -9.46 7.30
N LYS A 262 12.62 -8.16 7.37
CA LYS A 262 12.56 -7.37 8.60
C LYS A 262 11.20 -6.68 8.71
N VAL A 263 10.56 -6.81 9.86
CA VAL A 263 9.32 -6.11 10.20
C VAL A 263 9.53 -5.28 11.46
N GLN A 264 9.19 -3.99 11.41
CA GLN A 264 9.28 -3.05 12.51
C GLN A 264 7.89 -2.84 13.12
N LEU A 265 7.79 -2.87 14.45
CA LEU A 265 6.62 -2.36 15.17
C LEU A 265 6.80 -0.87 15.41
N LEU A 266 5.75 -0.09 15.18
CA LEU A 266 5.72 1.34 15.48
C LEU A 266 4.60 1.64 16.48
N ALA A 267 4.88 2.53 17.42
CA ALA A 267 3.94 3.11 18.36
C ALA A 267 3.87 4.62 18.10
N ASP A 268 2.68 5.11 17.73
CA ASP A 268 2.43 6.50 17.35
C ASP A 268 3.40 7.01 16.26
N GLY A 269 3.74 6.14 15.32
CA GLY A 269 4.66 6.42 14.20
C GLY A 269 6.15 6.36 14.57
N ASN A 270 6.52 6.05 15.81
CA ASN A 270 7.91 5.87 16.22
C ASN A 270 8.26 4.38 16.35
N GLU A 271 9.48 4.01 15.98
CA GLU A 271 9.97 2.63 16.12
C GLU A 271 9.93 2.17 17.58
N MET A 272 9.33 0.99 17.82
CA MET A 272 9.22 0.37 19.14
C MET A 272 9.96 -0.97 19.16
N GLY A 273 11.14 -0.96 19.80
CA GLY A 273 12.02 -2.14 19.90
C GLY A 273 12.74 -2.46 18.59
N ASP A 274 13.55 -3.52 18.62
CA ASP A 274 14.30 -3.97 17.45
C ASP A 274 13.37 -4.62 16.40
N PRO A 275 13.68 -4.49 15.09
CA PRO A 275 12.94 -5.18 14.05
C PRO A 275 12.99 -6.69 14.23
N ILE A 276 11.85 -7.36 14.02
CA ILE A 276 11.77 -8.82 14.02
C ILE A 276 12.08 -9.39 12.65
N LEU A 277 12.53 -10.64 12.61
CA LEU A 277 12.77 -11.38 11.37
C LEU A 277 11.65 -12.40 11.14
N LEU A 278 10.96 -12.29 10.00
CA LEU A 278 10.07 -13.35 9.51
C LEU A 278 10.86 -14.22 8.53
N SER A 279 10.77 -15.55 8.69
CA SER A 279 11.48 -16.53 7.85
C SER A 279 10.73 -17.86 7.82
N SER A 280 11.23 -18.84 7.06
CA SER A 280 10.67 -20.19 7.07
C SER A 280 10.70 -20.84 8.47
N ASN A 281 11.72 -20.53 9.29
CA ASN A 281 11.90 -21.10 10.63
C ASN A 281 10.75 -20.76 11.60
N ASN A 282 10.14 -19.58 11.46
CA ASN A 282 8.96 -19.19 12.25
C ASN A 282 7.66 -19.25 11.45
N SER A 283 7.65 -20.02 10.36
CA SER A 283 6.51 -20.13 9.45
C SER A 283 6.00 -18.77 8.98
N TRP A 284 6.92 -17.81 8.81
CA TRP A 284 6.64 -16.46 8.36
C TRP A 284 5.62 -15.71 9.25
N LYS A 285 5.64 -15.97 10.56
CA LYS A 285 4.70 -15.40 11.54
C LYS A 285 5.41 -14.87 12.78
N HIS A 286 4.86 -13.83 13.37
CA HIS A 286 5.26 -13.32 14.68
C HIS A 286 4.06 -12.68 15.39
N THR A 287 4.09 -12.63 16.72
CA THR A 287 3.08 -11.93 17.52
C THR A 287 3.77 -11.07 18.57
N PHE A 288 3.54 -9.76 18.49
CA PHE A 288 3.90 -8.82 19.54
C PHE A 288 2.87 -8.97 20.66
N ILE A 289 3.33 -9.33 21.86
CA ILE A 289 2.47 -9.64 23.01
C ILE A 289 2.52 -8.54 24.07
N ASN A 290 1.44 -8.43 24.85
CA ASN A 290 1.34 -7.54 26.02
C ASN A 290 1.64 -6.07 25.71
N LEU A 291 1.23 -5.59 24.53
CA LEU A 291 1.42 -4.20 24.16
C LEU A 291 0.41 -3.33 24.93
N PRO A 292 0.86 -2.30 25.69
CA PRO A 292 -0.05 -1.43 26.42
C PRO A 292 -1.01 -0.72 25.47
N VAL A 293 -2.30 -0.65 25.78
CA VAL A 293 -3.27 0.02 24.91
C VAL A 293 -3.16 1.55 25.03
N TYR A 294 -2.76 2.03 26.20
CA TYR A 294 -2.63 3.45 26.52
C TYR A 294 -1.20 3.78 26.96
N ASN A 295 -0.82 5.05 26.83
CA ASN A 295 0.37 5.64 27.43
C ASN A 295 -0.03 7.01 28.00
N ASN A 296 0.09 7.19 29.32
CA ASN A 296 -0.36 8.39 30.04
C ASN A 296 -1.81 8.82 29.69
N GLY A 297 -2.73 7.86 29.61
CA GLY A 297 -4.15 8.10 29.27
C GLY A 297 -4.45 8.28 27.78
N HIS A 298 -3.43 8.34 26.92
CA HIS A 298 -3.62 8.44 25.48
C HIS A 298 -3.53 7.07 24.82
N LYS A 299 -4.50 6.72 23.97
CA LYS A 299 -4.52 5.45 23.25
C LYS A 299 -3.37 5.41 22.22
N ILE A 300 -2.53 4.38 22.30
CA ILE A 300 -1.38 4.20 21.39
C ILE A 300 -1.88 3.67 20.04
N ASN A 301 -1.48 4.33 18.97
CA ASN A 301 -1.69 3.85 17.60
C ASN A 301 -0.53 2.96 17.16
N TYR A 302 -0.78 1.65 17.10
CA TYR A 302 0.22 0.68 16.66
C TYR A 302 0.10 0.38 15.18
N THR A 303 1.22 0.46 14.46
CA THR A 303 1.36 0.00 13.08
C THR A 303 2.57 -0.92 12.94
N VAL A 304 2.63 -1.65 11.84
CA VAL A 304 3.79 -2.49 11.51
C VAL A 304 4.20 -2.22 10.08
N GLU A 305 5.49 -2.19 9.83
CA GLU A 305 6.06 -1.92 8.51
C GLU A 305 7.09 -2.98 8.15
N GLU A 306 7.09 -3.40 6.89
CA GLU A 306 8.11 -4.28 6.34
C GLU A 306 9.16 -3.46 5.60
N ALA A 307 10.44 -3.74 5.85
CA ALA A 307 11.51 -3.15 5.08
C ALA A 307 11.42 -3.56 3.60
N PRO A 308 11.71 -2.67 2.63
CA PRO A 308 11.66 -2.98 1.21
C PRO A 308 12.41 -4.27 0.86
N VAL A 309 11.80 -5.09 0.01
CA VAL A 309 12.37 -6.35 -0.46
C VAL A 309 12.67 -6.24 -1.95
N ASP A 310 13.94 -6.41 -2.33
CA ASP A 310 14.39 -6.29 -3.72
C ASP A 310 13.61 -7.22 -4.67
N ASN A 311 13.17 -6.67 -5.81
CA ASN A 311 12.35 -7.36 -6.84
C ASN A 311 10.93 -7.76 -6.39
N TYR A 312 10.42 -7.21 -5.29
CA TYR A 312 9.05 -7.42 -4.83
C TYR A 312 8.32 -6.09 -4.60
N THR A 313 7.01 -6.08 -4.86
CA THR A 313 6.10 -5.07 -4.31
C THR A 313 5.40 -5.64 -3.08
N CYS A 314 5.13 -4.81 -2.07
CA CYS A 314 4.47 -5.23 -0.83
C CYS A 314 3.09 -4.59 -0.71
N GLU A 315 2.07 -5.41 -0.50
CA GLU A 315 0.72 -5.00 -0.12
C GLU A 315 0.47 -5.40 1.35
N VAL A 316 -0.10 -4.49 2.14
CA VAL A 316 -0.46 -4.74 3.54
C VAL A 316 -1.97 -4.91 3.65
N GLN A 317 -2.40 -6.04 4.19
CA GLN A 317 -3.81 -6.36 4.45
C GLN A 317 -4.03 -6.68 5.93
N GLY A 318 -5.30 -6.68 6.37
CA GLY A 318 -5.71 -7.08 7.70
C GLY A 318 -6.32 -5.96 8.53
N ASN A 319 -6.12 -6.00 9.85
CA ASN A 319 -6.63 -5.02 10.82
C ASN A 319 -5.59 -4.76 11.93
N ASP A 320 -5.92 -3.87 12.86
CA ASP A 320 -5.05 -3.40 13.95
C ASP A 320 -4.52 -4.50 14.92
N THR A 321 -4.97 -5.75 14.80
CA THR A 321 -4.52 -6.90 15.60
C THR A 321 -3.94 -8.04 14.78
N ASN A 322 -4.22 -8.07 13.48
CA ASN A 322 -3.78 -9.12 12.56
C ASN A 322 -3.40 -8.49 11.23
N VAL A 323 -2.10 -8.40 10.96
CA VAL A 323 -1.55 -7.80 9.75
C VAL A 323 -0.91 -8.87 8.86
N VAL A 324 -1.15 -8.79 7.56
CA VAL A 324 -0.61 -9.69 6.56
C VAL A 324 0.14 -8.86 5.53
N PHE A 325 1.44 -9.12 5.41
CA PHE A 325 2.26 -8.59 4.32
C PHE A 325 2.20 -9.57 3.14
N ILE A 326 1.93 -9.06 1.94
CA ILE A 326 1.86 -9.87 0.71
C ILE A 326 2.91 -9.32 -0.27
N ASN A 327 4.00 -10.07 -0.47
CA ASN A 327 4.99 -9.72 -1.48
C ASN A 327 4.65 -10.34 -2.83
N THR A 328 4.54 -9.52 -3.86
CA THR A 328 4.35 -9.96 -5.24
C THR A 328 5.61 -9.74 -6.05
N HIS A 329 6.09 -10.79 -6.73
CA HIS A 329 7.29 -10.75 -7.53
C HIS A 329 7.14 -9.79 -8.73
N ILE A 330 8.12 -8.92 -8.93
CA ILE A 330 8.23 -8.04 -10.09
C ILE A 330 8.94 -8.82 -11.20
N ASN A 331 8.19 -9.34 -12.17
CA ASN A 331 8.76 -10.16 -13.24
C ASN A 331 9.72 -9.35 -14.14
N ASP A 332 10.93 -9.85 -14.33
CA ASP A 332 11.83 -9.39 -15.38
C ASP A 332 11.31 -9.79 -16.77
N THR A 333 11.21 -8.81 -17.66
CA THR A 333 10.74 -9.03 -19.03
C THR A 333 11.77 -8.63 -20.09
N VAL A 334 11.70 -9.27 -21.25
CA VAL A 334 12.46 -8.97 -22.47
C VAL A 334 11.51 -8.68 -23.63
N ASN A 335 12.02 -7.97 -24.63
CA ASN A 335 11.29 -7.68 -25.86
C ASN A 335 11.98 -8.39 -27.02
N LEU A 336 11.20 -9.04 -27.88
CA LEU A 336 11.69 -9.76 -29.05
C LEU A 336 11.45 -8.92 -30.31
N THR A 337 12.50 -8.56 -31.05
CA THR A 337 12.35 -7.85 -32.34
C THR A 337 12.39 -8.83 -33.48
N LEU A 338 11.41 -8.75 -34.38
CA LEU A 338 11.32 -9.56 -35.58
C LEU A 338 11.39 -8.68 -36.82
N ASN A 339 12.38 -8.91 -37.66
CA ASN A 339 12.59 -8.22 -38.92
C ASN A 339 12.33 -9.16 -40.09
N LYS A 340 11.49 -8.77 -41.05
CA LYS A 340 11.26 -9.54 -42.27
C LYS A 340 11.95 -8.90 -43.47
N VAL A 341 12.77 -9.71 -44.15
CA VAL A 341 13.46 -9.36 -45.39
C VAL A 341 12.92 -10.22 -46.53
N TRP A 342 12.69 -9.59 -47.68
CA TRP A 342 12.26 -10.24 -48.91
C TRP A 342 13.35 -10.10 -49.96
N ASP A 343 14.01 -11.20 -50.30
CA ASP A 343 14.96 -11.29 -51.42
C ASP A 343 14.23 -11.88 -52.63
N ASP A 344 13.49 -11.01 -53.32
CA ASP A 344 12.51 -11.39 -54.34
C ASP A 344 12.43 -10.41 -55.51
N LEU A 345 13.54 -9.71 -55.78
CA LEU A 345 13.68 -8.71 -56.83
C LEU A 345 12.59 -7.62 -56.74
N ASN A 346 12.40 -7.08 -55.53
CA ASN A 346 11.38 -6.07 -55.23
C ASN A 346 9.96 -6.51 -55.64
N ASN A 347 9.64 -7.79 -55.44
CA ASN A 347 8.36 -8.40 -55.79
C ASN A 347 7.99 -8.23 -57.28
N SER A 348 8.95 -8.26 -58.19
CA SER A 348 8.73 -8.12 -59.64
C SER A 348 7.75 -9.17 -60.23
N TYR A 349 7.59 -10.31 -59.55
CA TYR A 349 6.73 -11.40 -59.96
C TYR A 349 5.35 -11.45 -59.27
N ASN A 350 5.04 -10.49 -58.39
CA ASN A 350 3.78 -10.44 -57.63
C ASN A 350 3.46 -11.74 -56.89
N LYS A 351 4.48 -12.37 -56.28
CA LYS A 351 4.34 -13.62 -55.49
C LYS A 351 4.43 -13.40 -53.99
N ARG A 352 4.84 -12.21 -53.54
CA ARG A 352 4.91 -11.88 -52.13
C ARG A 352 3.50 -11.90 -51.52
N PRO A 353 3.25 -12.66 -50.45
CA PRO A 353 1.97 -12.64 -49.76
C PRO A 353 1.73 -11.30 -49.05
N GLU A 354 0.47 -11.00 -48.76
CA GLU A 354 0.09 -9.78 -48.03
C GLU A 354 0.59 -9.80 -46.58
N ASN A 355 0.63 -11.00 -45.97
CA ASN A 355 1.09 -11.23 -44.62
C ASN A 355 1.69 -12.63 -44.45
N ILE A 356 2.41 -12.82 -43.34
CA ILE A 356 3.00 -14.10 -42.90
C ILE A 356 2.78 -14.26 -41.39
N SER A 357 2.84 -15.50 -40.92
CA SER A 357 2.71 -15.83 -39.48
C SER A 357 4.04 -16.36 -38.94
N ILE A 358 4.54 -15.71 -37.88
CA ILE A 358 5.74 -16.13 -37.15
C ILE A 358 5.34 -16.71 -35.80
N ASN A 359 5.69 -17.97 -35.57
CA ASN A 359 5.49 -18.65 -34.29
C ASN A 359 6.72 -18.44 -33.39
N ILE A 360 6.48 -18.07 -32.14
CA ILE A 360 7.50 -17.82 -31.12
C ILE A 360 7.49 -18.98 -30.12
N TYR A 361 8.67 -19.47 -29.76
CA TYR A 361 8.86 -20.55 -28.80
C TYR A 361 9.81 -20.12 -27.68
N ALA A 362 9.49 -20.49 -26.45
CA ALA A 362 10.31 -20.30 -25.25
C ALA A 362 10.80 -21.69 -24.80
N ASP A 363 12.12 -21.91 -24.81
CA ASP A 363 12.74 -23.21 -24.51
C ASP A 363 12.12 -24.38 -25.31
N GLY A 364 11.75 -24.11 -26.57
CA GLY A 364 11.11 -25.07 -27.47
C GLY A 364 9.59 -25.24 -27.27
N SER A 365 8.99 -24.62 -26.24
CA SER A 365 7.54 -24.62 -26.02
C SER A 365 6.87 -23.48 -26.77
N TYR A 366 5.76 -23.74 -27.45
CA TYR A 366 5.01 -22.73 -28.18
C TYR A 366 4.47 -21.64 -27.24
N VAL A 367 4.72 -20.37 -27.58
CA VAL A 367 4.25 -19.20 -26.81
C VAL A 367 3.05 -18.56 -27.48
N LYS A 368 3.26 -18.04 -28.70
CA LYS A 368 2.23 -17.36 -29.51
C LYS A 368 2.67 -17.23 -30.96
N SER A 369 1.74 -16.81 -31.82
CA SER A 369 2.01 -16.41 -33.20
C SER A 369 1.81 -14.91 -33.38
N VAL A 370 2.59 -14.29 -34.25
CA VAL A 370 2.45 -12.88 -34.65
C VAL A 370 2.40 -12.76 -36.17
N ILE A 371 1.68 -11.76 -36.66
CA ILE A 371 1.49 -11.50 -38.08
C ILE A 371 2.39 -10.34 -38.50
N LEU A 372 3.17 -10.54 -39.56
CA LEU A 372 3.93 -9.48 -40.22
C LEU A 372 3.31 -9.20 -41.58
N SER A 373 3.20 -7.92 -41.94
CA SER A 373 2.62 -7.48 -43.21
C SER A 373 3.32 -6.23 -43.73
N LYS A 374 2.91 -5.76 -44.91
CA LYS A 374 3.34 -4.45 -45.41
C LYS A 374 2.91 -3.31 -44.48
N GLU A 375 1.75 -3.42 -43.83
CA GLU A 375 1.23 -2.40 -42.90
C GLU A 375 2.08 -2.29 -41.63
N THR A 376 2.64 -3.40 -41.15
CA THR A 376 3.59 -3.41 -40.02
C THR A 376 5.00 -2.98 -40.45
N GLY A 377 5.19 -2.56 -41.71
CA GLY A 377 6.51 -2.27 -42.26
C GLY A 377 7.43 -3.49 -42.29
N TRP A 378 6.88 -4.71 -42.25
CA TRP A 378 7.63 -5.97 -42.15
C TRP A 378 8.55 -6.04 -40.91
N ASN A 379 8.23 -5.31 -39.85
CA ASN A 379 8.89 -5.38 -38.54
C ASN A 379 7.83 -5.47 -37.42
N ILE A 380 8.14 -6.17 -36.33
CA ILE A 380 7.35 -6.07 -35.09
C ILE A 380 8.26 -6.25 -33.87
N VAL A 381 7.95 -5.54 -32.78
CA VAL A 381 8.52 -5.80 -31.45
C VAL A 381 7.45 -6.46 -30.60
N VAL A 382 7.79 -7.60 -30.02
CA VAL A 382 6.93 -8.36 -29.12
C VAL A 382 7.35 -8.07 -27.70
N TYR A 383 6.53 -7.28 -27.01
CA TYR A 383 6.85 -6.77 -25.68
C TYR A 383 6.55 -7.77 -24.55
N ASN A 384 7.23 -7.55 -23.43
CA ASN A 384 6.93 -8.12 -22.11
C ASN A 384 6.93 -9.66 -22.07
N LEU A 385 7.88 -10.28 -22.76
CA LEU A 385 8.10 -11.73 -22.67
C LEU A 385 8.90 -12.03 -21.40
N THR A 386 8.55 -13.10 -20.68
CA THR A 386 9.25 -13.49 -19.45
C THR A 386 10.73 -13.74 -19.74
N LYS A 387 11.64 -13.16 -18.95
CA LYS A 387 13.09 -13.31 -19.16
C LYS A 387 13.63 -14.63 -18.59
N PHE A 388 13.14 -15.04 -17.43
CA PHE A 388 13.61 -16.20 -16.70
C PHE A 388 12.50 -17.22 -16.46
N ASN A 389 12.88 -18.50 -16.43
CA ASN A 389 12.05 -19.59 -15.97
C ASN A 389 12.89 -20.47 -15.04
N ASN A 390 12.48 -20.64 -13.78
CA ASN A 390 13.25 -21.42 -12.80
C ASN A 390 14.70 -20.94 -12.62
N SER A 391 14.88 -19.61 -12.51
CA SER A 391 16.19 -18.94 -12.43
C SER A 391 17.10 -19.16 -13.66
N LYS A 392 16.61 -19.78 -14.74
CA LYS A 392 17.35 -19.98 -15.98
C LYS A 392 16.83 -19.02 -17.04
N LEU A 393 17.76 -18.46 -17.82
CA LEU A 393 17.42 -17.58 -18.93
C LEU A 393 16.62 -18.37 -19.97
N ILE A 394 15.44 -17.87 -20.34
CA ILE A 394 14.60 -18.50 -21.36
C ILE A 394 15.26 -18.28 -22.73
N LYS A 395 15.45 -19.37 -23.49
CA LYS A 395 15.91 -19.29 -24.88
C LYS A 395 14.72 -19.13 -25.82
N TYR A 396 14.59 -17.93 -26.41
CA TYR A 396 13.59 -17.68 -27.45
C TYR A 396 14.05 -18.15 -28.83
N THR A 397 13.13 -18.73 -29.60
CA THR A 397 13.34 -19.09 -31.01
C THR A 397 12.08 -18.78 -31.80
N VAL A 398 12.23 -18.59 -33.12
CA VAL A 398 11.10 -18.28 -34.01
C VAL A 398 11.08 -19.19 -35.22
N ASN A 399 9.88 -19.43 -35.75
CA ASN A 399 9.67 -20.19 -36.97
C ASN A 399 8.58 -19.54 -37.84
N GLU A 400 8.84 -19.41 -39.13
CA GLU A 400 7.86 -18.93 -40.10
C GLU A 400 6.97 -20.09 -40.57
N SER A 401 5.67 -19.84 -40.70
CA SER A 401 4.78 -20.78 -41.38
C SER A 401 5.12 -20.84 -42.86
N LYS A 402 5.08 -22.04 -43.48
CA LYS A 402 5.49 -22.26 -44.87
C LYS A 402 4.91 -21.21 -45.82
N VAL A 403 5.79 -20.45 -46.48
CA VAL A 403 5.42 -19.48 -47.51
C VAL A 403 5.63 -20.08 -48.90
N LYS A 404 4.57 -20.11 -49.70
CA LYS A 404 4.57 -20.62 -51.07
C LYS A 404 5.55 -19.83 -51.95
N TYR A 405 6.32 -20.47 -52.83
CA TYR A 405 7.36 -19.86 -53.70
C TYR A 405 8.65 -19.39 -53.04
N TYR A 406 8.79 -19.52 -51.71
CA TYR A 406 9.96 -18.99 -50.99
C TYR A 406 10.68 -20.06 -50.17
N ASN A 407 11.98 -19.88 -50.00
CA ASN A 407 12.79 -20.57 -48.99
C ASN A 407 13.08 -19.61 -47.84
N THR A 408 12.68 -19.99 -46.64
CA THR A 408 12.87 -19.22 -45.42
C THR A 408 14.21 -19.52 -44.78
N THR A 409 14.97 -18.49 -44.45
CA THR A 409 16.11 -18.56 -43.52
C THR A 409 15.85 -17.64 -42.33
N ILE A 410 16.29 -18.05 -41.14
CA ILE A 410 16.13 -17.28 -39.91
C ILE A 410 17.51 -17.13 -39.29
N THR A 411 17.92 -15.90 -39.08
CA THR A 411 19.15 -15.55 -38.36
C THR A 411 18.80 -14.76 -37.11
N SER A 412 19.67 -14.83 -36.11
CA SER A 412 19.55 -14.06 -34.88
C SER A 412 20.76 -13.16 -34.74
N ASP A 413 20.55 -11.87 -34.57
CA ASP A 413 21.63 -10.90 -34.34
C ASP A 413 22.12 -10.98 -32.88
N ASP A 414 21.20 -11.28 -31.96
CA ASP A 414 21.45 -11.63 -30.57
C ASP A 414 20.33 -12.56 -30.02
N GLU A 415 20.23 -12.72 -28.70
CA GLU A 415 19.24 -13.59 -28.05
C GLU A 415 17.77 -13.16 -28.27
N TYR A 416 17.52 -11.91 -28.67
CA TYR A 416 16.17 -11.33 -28.76
C TYR A 416 15.85 -10.64 -30.09
N ASN A 417 16.81 -10.53 -31.01
CA ASN A 417 16.64 -9.90 -32.32
C ASN A 417 16.76 -10.95 -33.45
N PHE A 418 15.67 -11.17 -34.18
CA PHE A 418 15.57 -12.17 -35.24
C PHE A 418 15.30 -11.52 -36.61
N THR A 419 16.03 -11.96 -37.62
CA THR A 419 15.81 -11.59 -39.02
C THR A 419 15.35 -12.82 -39.79
N ILE A 420 14.15 -12.74 -40.38
CA ILE A 420 13.54 -13.77 -41.20
C ILE A 420 13.71 -13.35 -42.66
N THR A 421 14.40 -14.12 -43.48
CA THR A 421 14.61 -13.81 -44.91
C THR A 421 13.90 -14.82 -45.78
N ASN A 422 13.04 -14.35 -46.67
CA ASN A 422 12.45 -15.20 -47.71
C ASN A 422 13.13 -14.93 -49.05
N ASN A 423 13.74 -15.98 -49.58
CA ASN A 423 14.42 -15.99 -50.86
C ASN A 423 13.47 -16.62 -51.89
N LEU A 424 13.17 -15.90 -52.96
CA LEU A 424 12.30 -16.41 -54.02
C LEU A 424 12.95 -17.62 -54.68
N LYS A 425 12.22 -18.73 -54.79
CA LYS A 425 12.70 -19.93 -55.49
C LYS A 425 12.66 -19.66 -56.99
N ILE A 426 13.83 -19.41 -57.59
CA ILE A 426 13.98 -19.19 -59.02
C ILE A 426 14.83 -20.26 -59.67
N VAL A 427 14.41 -20.72 -60.84
CA VAL A 427 15.17 -21.59 -61.73
C VAL A 427 15.49 -20.82 -63.00
N LYS A 428 16.79 -20.67 -63.27
CA LYS A 428 17.24 -20.12 -64.55
C LYS A 428 17.29 -21.23 -65.59
N ARG A 429 16.64 -21.01 -66.74
CA ARG A 429 16.72 -21.88 -67.91
C ARG A 429 17.32 -21.11 -69.08
N THR A 430 18.15 -21.76 -69.88
CA THR A 430 18.74 -21.15 -71.07
C THR A 430 18.07 -21.72 -72.33
N CYS A 431 17.53 -20.84 -73.18
CA CYS A 431 16.91 -21.18 -74.46
C CYS A 431 17.79 -20.71 -75.63
N VAL A 432 17.77 -21.44 -76.74
CA VAL A 432 18.49 -21.07 -77.98
C VAL A 432 17.47 -20.84 -79.09
N TRP A 433 17.52 -19.66 -79.70
CA TRP A 433 16.72 -19.25 -80.85
C TRP A 433 17.56 -19.38 -82.10
N ALA A 434 16.95 -19.67 -83.25
CA ALA A 434 17.61 -19.63 -84.55
C ALA A 434 16.72 -18.91 -85.58
N TRP A 435 17.32 -18.20 -86.53
CA TRP A 435 16.59 -17.55 -87.62
C TRP A 435 17.28 -17.80 -88.96
N ARG A 436 16.52 -17.69 -90.06
CA ARG A 436 16.98 -17.91 -91.43
C ARG A 436 16.25 -17.01 -92.42
N LEU A 437 16.98 -16.23 -93.20
CA LEU A 437 16.44 -15.41 -94.29
C LEU A 437 16.65 -16.12 -95.64
N ILE A 438 15.63 -16.17 -96.50
CA ILE A 438 15.67 -16.87 -97.79
C ILE A 438 15.16 -15.95 -98.90
N GLY A 439 15.86 -15.94 -100.05
CA GLY A 439 15.40 -15.27 -101.27
C GLY A 439 14.53 -16.18 -102.13
N ILE A 440 13.43 -15.64 -102.67
CA ILE A 440 12.49 -16.31 -103.56
C ILE A 440 12.25 -15.49 -104.85
N ASN A 441 12.12 -16.19 -105.98
CA ASN A 441 11.79 -15.57 -107.27
C ASN A 441 10.32 -15.79 -107.59
N GLU A 442 9.56 -14.70 -107.66
CA GLU A 442 8.14 -14.72 -108.01
C GLU A 442 7.98 -14.32 -109.49
N THR A 443 7.23 -15.11 -110.26
CA THR A 443 6.85 -14.75 -111.64
C THR A 443 5.40 -14.28 -111.70
N TYR A 444 5.16 -13.19 -112.44
CA TYR A 444 3.83 -12.59 -112.61
C TYR A 444 3.61 -12.16 -114.07
N TYR A 445 2.35 -11.97 -114.46
CA TYR A 445 1.97 -11.55 -115.81
C TYR A 445 1.50 -10.09 -115.82
N VAL A 446 1.86 -9.35 -116.87
CA VAL A 446 1.37 -7.99 -117.15
C VAL A 446 0.71 -7.99 -118.53
N GLU A 447 -0.52 -7.51 -118.63
CA GLU A 447 -1.19 -7.22 -119.92
C GLU A 447 -0.87 -5.80 -120.38
N VAL A 448 -0.53 -5.64 -121.67
CA VAL A 448 -0.23 -4.33 -122.30
C VAL A 448 -1.13 -4.11 -123.51
N THR A 449 -1.72 -2.92 -123.62
CA THR A 449 -2.50 -2.42 -124.77
C THR A 449 -1.99 -1.04 -125.17
N ASP A 450 -1.64 -0.81 -126.44
CA ASP A 450 -1.40 0.54 -127.00
C ASP A 450 -2.76 1.21 -127.30
N ASP A 451 -3.00 2.49 -127.02
CA ASP A 451 -2.43 3.63 -127.76
C ASP A 451 -2.05 4.86 -126.90
N TYR A 452 -2.16 4.86 -125.56
CA TYR A 452 -1.66 5.98 -124.72
C TYR A 452 -1.23 5.50 -123.33
N ASN A 453 -0.05 4.86 -123.28
CA ASN A 453 0.88 4.71 -122.16
C ASN A 453 0.33 4.69 -120.70
N HIS A 454 -0.77 3.98 -120.44
CA HIS A 454 -1.23 3.66 -119.10
C HIS A 454 -1.11 2.14 -118.85
N THR A 455 -0.06 1.75 -118.14
CA THR A 455 0.09 0.38 -117.63
C THR A 455 -0.84 0.19 -116.44
N ARG A 456 -1.89 -0.62 -116.56
CA ARG A 456 -2.69 -1.06 -115.41
C ARG A 456 -2.17 -2.42 -114.93
N ILE A 457 -1.44 -2.41 -113.82
CA ILE A 457 -0.98 -3.64 -113.15
C ILE A 457 -2.19 -4.28 -112.48
N VAL A 458 -2.51 -5.54 -112.82
CA VAL A 458 -3.46 -6.35 -112.04
C VAL A 458 -2.65 -7.44 -111.31
N PRO A 459 -2.48 -7.37 -109.99
CA PRO A 459 -1.74 -8.37 -109.23
C PRO A 459 -2.63 -9.60 -109.02
N LYS A 460 -2.51 -10.60 -109.90
CA LYS A 460 -2.99 -11.95 -109.61
C LYS A 460 -1.88 -12.95 -109.91
N ALA A 461 -1.03 -13.17 -108.92
CA ALA A 461 0.01 -14.19 -108.95
C ALA A 461 -0.61 -15.58 -108.76
N VAL A 462 -0.18 -16.55 -109.57
CA VAL A 462 -0.52 -17.98 -109.41
C VAL A 462 0.75 -18.68 -108.94
N VAL A 463 0.84 -18.97 -107.64
CA VAL A 463 1.93 -19.75 -107.06
C VAL A 463 1.67 -21.24 -107.35
N LYS A 464 2.47 -21.86 -108.23
CA LYS A 464 2.43 -23.32 -108.45
C LYS A 464 3.32 -24.03 -107.41
N ASN A 465 2.68 -24.53 -106.36
CA ASN A 465 3.29 -25.44 -105.39
C ASN A 465 3.21 -26.90 -105.89
N LYS A 466 4.36 -27.52 -106.20
CA LYS A 466 4.71 -28.91 -105.81
C LYS A 466 5.96 -29.41 -106.56
N VAL A 467 6.97 -29.78 -105.78
CA VAL A 467 8.03 -30.70 -106.20
C VAL A 467 7.75 -32.04 -105.51
N SER A 468 7.52 -33.09 -106.29
CA SER A 468 7.70 -34.48 -105.85
C SER A 468 8.18 -35.33 -107.02
N THR A 469 9.10 -36.23 -106.69
CA THR A 469 10.19 -36.83 -107.47
C THR A 469 9.85 -38.09 -108.28
N ILE A 470 10.52 -38.22 -109.44
CA ILE A 470 11.23 -39.39 -110.03
C ILE A 470 10.45 -40.68 -110.40
N GLY A 471 10.57 -41.09 -111.68
CA GLY A 471 10.42 -42.47 -112.15
C GLY A 471 10.56 -42.65 -113.68
N LYS A 472 11.70 -43.19 -114.15
CA LYS A 472 12.05 -43.49 -115.56
C LYS A 472 11.47 -44.84 -116.04
N THR A 473 11.11 -44.96 -117.34
CA THR A 473 11.71 -45.94 -118.30
C THR A 473 11.17 -45.82 -119.76
N ARG A 474 11.97 -46.34 -120.70
CA ARG A 474 12.02 -46.17 -122.18
C ARG A 474 11.29 -47.27 -122.98
N GLY A 475 11.02 -47.00 -124.28
CA GLY A 475 11.03 -47.99 -125.39
C GLY A 475 9.99 -47.73 -126.51
N ILE A 476 10.27 -46.90 -127.55
CA ILE A 476 10.69 -47.20 -128.95
C ILE A 476 9.67 -47.93 -129.87
N GLY A 477 9.31 -47.30 -131.01
CA GLY A 477 8.72 -47.94 -132.21
C GLY A 477 8.39 -46.93 -133.34
N ARG A 478 8.70 -47.26 -134.61
CA ARG A 478 8.90 -46.35 -135.78
C ARG A 478 7.74 -46.27 -136.80
N TYR A 479 7.80 -45.21 -137.63
CA TYR A 479 7.66 -45.13 -139.11
C TYR A 479 6.41 -44.52 -139.78
N SER A 480 6.69 -43.76 -140.86
CA SER A 480 5.87 -42.86 -141.71
C SER A 480 5.18 -43.59 -142.88
N PRO A 481 4.21 -43.00 -143.64
CA PRO A 481 4.56 -42.25 -144.87
C PRO A 481 3.57 -41.14 -145.38
N ARG A 482 4.14 -40.00 -145.83
CA ARG A 482 4.16 -39.34 -147.18
C ARG A 482 2.96 -39.33 -148.20
N HIS A 483 2.85 -38.14 -148.88
CA HIS A 483 2.35 -37.78 -150.26
C HIS A 483 0.91 -37.22 -150.44
N SER A 484 0.53 -36.31 -151.36
CA SER A 484 1.16 -35.18 -152.14
C SER A 484 0.19 -34.63 -153.23
N TYR A 485 0.47 -33.40 -153.74
CA TYR A 485 0.29 -32.84 -155.11
C TYR A 485 -0.78 -31.73 -155.35
N PRO A 486 -0.72 -30.91 -156.45
CA PRO A 486 0.11 -29.69 -156.57
C PRO A 486 -0.60 -28.49 -157.29
N ASN A 487 0.14 -27.39 -157.51
CA ASN A 487 0.27 -26.52 -158.71
C ASN A 487 0.26 -24.98 -158.50
N LYS A 488 1.13 -24.33 -159.31
CA LYS A 488 1.48 -22.90 -159.40
C LYS A 488 0.46 -22.09 -160.24
N TYR A 489 0.29 -20.79 -159.96
CA TYR A 489 0.59 -19.62 -160.84
C TYR A 489 0.00 -18.28 -160.31
N ARG A 490 0.88 -17.29 -160.04
CA ARG A 490 0.86 -15.84 -160.43
C ARG A 490 -0.39 -14.94 -160.19
N LYS A 491 -0.26 -13.87 -159.37
CA LYS A 491 -0.12 -12.42 -159.74
C LYS A 491 -0.51 -11.45 -158.60
N GLN A 492 0.02 -10.23 -158.72
CA GLN A 492 0.04 -9.06 -157.81
C GLN A 492 -1.31 -8.35 -157.54
N SER A 493 -1.25 -7.46 -156.52
CA SER A 493 -2.07 -6.26 -156.25
C SER A 493 -3.39 -6.50 -155.47
N SER A 494 -3.85 -5.66 -154.54
CA SER A 494 -3.40 -4.38 -153.97
C SER A 494 -4.07 -4.17 -152.58
N TRP A 495 -3.43 -3.36 -151.74
CA TRP A 495 -3.78 -3.06 -150.33
C TRP A 495 -4.91 -2.04 -150.14
N LYS A 496 -5.71 -2.20 -149.07
CA LYS A 496 -5.96 -1.19 -148.01
C LYS A 496 -6.51 -1.87 -146.73
N PRO A 497 -6.30 -1.28 -145.53
CA PRO A 497 -5.99 -2.02 -144.31
C PRO A 497 -7.17 -2.31 -143.36
N TYR A 498 -7.04 -3.41 -142.63
CA TYR A 498 -7.87 -3.83 -141.49
C TYR A 498 -7.23 -3.30 -140.19
N GLN A 499 -7.94 -2.48 -139.40
CA GLN A 499 -7.53 -2.14 -138.03
C GLN A 499 -8.26 -3.07 -137.04
N GLY A 500 -7.56 -4.10 -136.58
CA GLY A 500 -7.98 -4.98 -135.49
C GLY A 500 -7.02 -4.85 -134.31
N LYS A 501 -7.56 -4.66 -133.09
CA LYS A 501 -6.82 -4.51 -131.83
C LYS A 501 -6.10 -5.82 -131.45
N HIS A 502 -4.82 -5.75 -131.05
CA HIS A 502 -4.07 -6.89 -130.52
C HIS A 502 -3.59 -6.61 -129.09
N SER A 503 -4.03 -7.40 -128.11
CA SER A 503 -3.50 -7.42 -126.74
C SER A 503 -2.55 -8.61 -126.57
N TYR A 504 -1.41 -8.44 -125.88
CA TYR A 504 -0.51 -9.54 -125.52
C TYR A 504 -0.13 -9.52 -124.03
N LYS A 505 0.16 -10.71 -123.48
CA LYS A 505 0.61 -10.91 -122.09
C LYS A 505 2.13 -11.03 -122.05
N ARG A 506 2.80 -10.26 -121.19
CA ARG A 506 4.25 -10.35 -120.92
C ARG A 506 4.48 -10.94 -119.53
N MET A 507 5.32 -11.97 -119.45
CA MET A 507 5.70 -12.61 -118.18
C MET A 507 6.94 -11.90 -117.61
N MET A 508 6.89 -11.52 -116.34
CA MET A 508 7.95 -10.81 -115.60
C MET A 508 8.32 -11.62 -114.34
N SER A 509 9.52 -11.41 -113.81
CA SER A 509 9.97 -11.98 -112.54
C SER A 509 10.48 -10.89 -111.60
N ARG A 510 10.21 -11.00 -110.30
CA ARG A 510 10.80 -10.17 -109.24
C ARG A 510 11.36 -11.05 -108.12
N GLU A 511 12.39 -10.56 -107.45
CA GLU A 511 12.90 -11.13 -106.20
C GLU A 511 12.05 -10.66 -105.01
N LYS A 512 11.79 -11.57 -104.08
CA LYS A 512 11.16 -11.34 -102.78
C LYS A 512 11.97 -12.07 -101.71
N TYR A 513 11.84 -11.66 -100.45
CA TYR A 513 12.55 -12.31 -99.33
C TYR A 513 11.56 -12.81 -98.27
N ARG A 514 11.88 -13.96 -97.65
CA ARG A 514 11.14 -14.55 -96.53
C ARG A 514 12.06 -14.79 -95.35
N LEU A 515 11.69 -14.31 -94.18
CA LEU A 515 12.38 -14.58 -92.92
C LEU A 515 11.65 -15.71 -92.18
N PHE A 516 12.40 -16.73 -91.78
CA PHE A 516 11.94 -17.81 -90.91
C PHE A 516 12.61 -17.66 -89.54
N ILE A 517 11.81 -17.59 -88.48
CA ILE A 517 12.30 -17.73 -87.11
C ILE A 517 11.97 -19.16 -86.66
N PHE A 518 12.93 -19.88 -86.10
CA PHE A 518 12.76 -21.25 -85.62
C PHE A 518 12.87 -21.30 -84.09
N LEU A 519 11.79 -21.74 -83.45
CA LEU A 519 11.77 -22.05 -82.01
C LEU A 519 11.76 -23.57 -81.80
N CYS A 520 12.76 -24.17 -81.15
CA CYS A 520 12.74 -25.61 -80.87
C CYS A 520 11.95 -25.94 -79.59
N GLN A 521 10.87 -26.70 -79.71
CA GLN A 521 9.98 -27.09 -78.61
C GLN A 521 10.70 -27.84 -77.47
N LYS A 522 11.67 -28.71 -77.79
CA LYS A 522 12.48 -29.43 -76.78
C LYS A 522 13.45 -28.52 -76.00
N CYS A 523 13.83 -27.38 -76.57
CA CYS A 523 14.76 -26.43 -75.93
C CYS A 523 14.05 -25.41 -75.04
N PHE A 524 12.72 -25.38 -75.03
CA PHE A 524 11.96 -24.27 -74.49
C PHE A 524 11.11 -24.63 -73.26
N PHE A 525 10.51 -25.83 -73.19
CA PHE A 525 9.34 -25.98 -72.30
C PHE A 525 9.40 -27.04 -71.22
N GLY A 526 10.23 -28.07 -71.31
CA GLY A 526 9.95 -29.26 -70.49
C GLY A 526 8.48 -29.67 -70.64
N ASN A 527 7.66 -29.45 -69.60
CA ASN A 527 6.22 -29.77 -69.56
C ASN A 527 5.25 -28.56 -69.67
N MET A 528 5.69 -27.33 -69.98
CA MET A 528 4.79 -26.16 -70.09
C MET A 528 3.73 -26.33 -71.20
N SER A 529 2.49 -25.89 -70.95
CA SER A 529 1.40 -25.98 -71.94
C SER A 529 1.48 -24.87 -72.99
N TYR A 530 0.98 -25.13 -74.20
CA TYR A 530 0.93 -24.13 -75.28
C TYR A 530 0.10 -22.89 -74.91
N ALA A 531 -0.91 -23.03 -74.04
CA ALA A 531 -1.76 -21.94 -73.62
C ALA A 531 -1.01 -20.94 -72.72
N ASP A 532 -0.19 -21.44 -71.79
CA ASP A 532 0.62 -20.61 -70.89
C ASP A 532 1.67 -19.82 -71.67
N PHE A 533 2.25 -20.45 -72.70
CA PHE A 533 3.19 -19.81 -73.61
C PHE A 533 2.56 -18.63 -74.38
N VAL A 534 1.37 -18.82 -74.95
CA VAL A 534 0.65 -17.74 -75.66
C VAL A 534 0.27 -16.61 -74.69
N ALA A 535 -0.08 -16.93 -73.45
CA ALA A 535 -0.39 -15.92 -72.43
C ALA A 535 0.85 -15.07 -72.07
N ILE A 536 2.03 -15.68 -71.94
CA ILE A 536 3.29 -14.98 -71.69
C ILE A 536 3.65 -14.06 -72.87
N LEU A 537 3.53 -14.53 -74.11
CA LEU A 537 3.82 -13.68 -75.29
C LEU A 537 2.90 -12.46 -75.35
N LYS A 538 1.60 -12.65 -75.11
CA LYS A 538 0.62 -11.57 -75.08
C LYS A 538 0.87 -10.59 -73.93
N ALA A 539 1.26 -11.08 -72.75
CA ALA A 539 1.62 -10.25 -71.61
C ALA A 539 2.86 -9.37 -71.87
N ASN A 540 3.71 -9.76 -72.83
CA ASN A 540 4.91 -9.04 -73.25
C ASN A 540 4.73 -8.32 -74.60
N GLY A 541 3.49 -8.05 -75.01
CA GLY A 541 3.18 -7.22 -76.19
C GLY A 541 3.35 -7.91 -77.54
N ILE A 542 3.57 -9.23 -77.57
CA ILE A 542 3.72 -10.02 -78.79
C ILE A 542 2.40 -10.76 -79.07
N ASP A 543 1.68 -10.37 -80.13
CA ASP A 543 0.44 -11.06 -80.55
C ASP A 543 0.72 -12.06 -81.70
N PRO A 544 0.76 -13.38 -81.44
CA PRO A 544 0.97 -14.36 -82.49
C PRO A 544 -0.27 -14.48 -83.38
N VAL A 545 -0.26 -13.82 -84.55
CA VAL A 545 -1.36 -13.89 -85.52
C VAL A 545 -1.49 -15.31 -86.09
N MET A 546 -2.72 -15.83 -86.08
CA MET A 546 -3.13 -17.21 -86.40
C MET A 546 -2.92 -17.59 -87.87
N SER A 547 -1.71 -17.98 -88.24
CA SER A 547 -1.47 -18.89 -89.39
C SER A 547 -0.35 -19.91 -89.21
N ASN A 548 0.25 -20.00 -88.01
CA ASN A 548 1.50 -20.73 -87.79
C ASN A 548 1.27 -21.93 -86.86
N ALA A 549 1.07 -23.11 -87.43
CA ALA A 549 1.05 -24.37 -86.68
C ALA A 549 2.49 -24.85 -86.44
N TRP A 550 2.78 -25.37 -85.24
CA TRP A 550 4.02 -26.11 -84.98
C TRP A 550 4.14 -27.26 -85.99
N ASN A 551 5.28 -27.37 -86.67
CA ASN A 551 5.51 -28.54 -87.52
C ASN A 551 5.76 -29.79 -86.66
N SER A 552 5.69 -30.98 -87.26
CA SER A 552 5.89 -32.27 -86.58
C SER A 552 7.25 -32.44 -85.88
N SER A 553 8.18 -31.52 -86.11
CA SER A 553 9.51 -31.47 -85.51
C SER A 553 9.61 -30.49 -84.34
N GLY A 554 8.50 -29.85 -83.95
CA GLY A 554 8.44 -28.94 -82.81
C GLY A 554 9.07 -27.58 -83.11
N PHE A 555 8.86 -27.03 -84.32
CA PHE A 555 9.28 -25.67 -84.67
C PHE A 555 8.10 -24.73 -84.96
N LEU A 556 8.10 -23.56 -84.31
CA LEU A 556 7.20 -22.43 -84.63
C LEU A 556 7.91 -21.53 -85.64
N THR A 557 7.28 -21.31 -86.79
CA THR A 557 7.78 -20.44 -87.87
C THR A 557 6.93 -19.20 -88.00
N PHE A 558 7.55 -18.03 -87.94
CA PHE A 558 6.93 -16.76 -88.37
C PHE A 558 7.30 -16.55 -89.83
N ASP A 559 6.30 -16.38 -90.72
CA ASP A 559 6.49 -16.08 -92.14
C ASP A 559 6.16 -14.60 -92.38
N TYR A 560 7.14 -13.81 -92.81
CA TYR A 560 6.96 -12.40 -93.17
C TYR A 560 7.02 -12.31 -94.71
N ASP A 561 5.86 -12.15 -95.35
CA ASP A 561 5.69 -12.49 -96.78
C ASP A 561 5.91 -11.32 -97.78
N ASP A 562 6.41 -10.17 -97.33
CA ASP A 562 6.45 -8.93 -98.11
C ASP A 562 7.72 -8.05 -97.93
N LEU A 563 8.90 -8.66 -97.87
CA LEU A 563 10.15 -7.88 -97.97
C LEU A 563 10.53 -7.66 -99.45
N GLU A 564 10.42 -6.42 -99.93
CA GLU A 564 10.85 -6.01 -101.30
C GLU A 564 12.37 -5.82 -101.41
N LYS A 565 13.08 -5.68 -100.29
CA LYS A 565 14.54 -5.54 -100.20
C LYS A 565 15.06 -6.31 -98.99
N VAL A 566 16.30 -6.78 -99.06
CA VAL A 566 17.02 -7.32 -97.89
C VAL A 566 17.25 -6.17 -96.89
N PRO A 567 16.77 -6.26 -95.64
CA PRO A 567 17.03 -5.25 -94.62
C PRO A 567 18.53 -5.18 -94.26
N ASP A 568 19.00 -4.01 -93.87
CA ASP A 568 20.42 -3.77 -93.56
C ASP A 568 20.89 -4.50 -92.29
N SER A 569 19.97 -4.73 -91.34
CA SER A 569 20.15 -5.50 -90.10
C SER A 569 18.82 -6.09 -89.62
N ILE A 570 18.87 -7.13 -88.77
CA ILE A 570 17.72 -7.67 -88.04
C ILE A 570 18.00 -7.50 -86.55
N GLU A 571 17.24 -6.66 -85.86
CA GLU A 571 17.38 -6.44 -84.42
C GLU A 571 16.24 -7.14 -83.66
N LEU A 572 16.60 -7.91 -82.62
CA LEU A 572 15.66 -8.53 -81.69
C LEU A 572 15.92 -7.99 -80.29
N HIS A 573 14.88 -7.43 -79.67
CA HIS A 573 14.96 -6.87 -78.32
C HIS A 573 14.58 -7.92 -77.27
N ASP A 574 15.23 -7.87 -76.11
CA ASP A 574 14.70 -8.47 -74.91
C ASP A 574 13.71 -7.52 -74.19
N ASN A 575 13.07 -8.03 -73.13
CA ASN A 575 12.06 -7.32 -72.34
C ASN A 575 12.58 -6.06 -71.61
N GLY A 576 13.90 -5.81 -71.61
CA GLY A 576 14.52 -4.60 -71.05
C GLY A 576 14.82 -3.53 -72.09
N GLY A 577 14.50 -3.77 -73.37
CA GLY A 577 14.86 -2.89 -74.47
C GLY A 577 16.34 -2.97 -74.85
N HIS A 578 17.10 -3.93 -74.29
CA HIS A 578 18.48 -4.14 -74.69
C HIS A 578 18.52 -4.84 -76.05
N VAL A 579 19.20 -4.21 -77.02
CA VAL A 579 19.59 -4.83 -78.28
C VAL A 579 20.75 -5.77 -77.96
N GLN A 580 20.55 -7.08 -78.06
CA GLN A 580 21.70 -7.97 -78.15
C GLN A 580 22.23 -7.87 -79.58
N ASP A 581 23.45 -7.35 -79.73
CA ASP A 581 24.20 -7.36 -81.00
C ASP A 581 24.29 -8.81 -81.50
N SER A 582 23.39 -9.23 -82.39
CA SER A 582 23.74 -10.26 -83.36
C SER A 582 24.55 -9.55 -84.43
N SER A 583 25.86 -9.56 -84.23
CA SER A 583 26.87 -8.90 -85.04
C SER A 583 27.03 -9.54 -86.43
N ASP A 584 25.98 -9.62 -87.21
CA ASP A 584 26.05 -10.08 -88.59
C ASP A 584 25.39 -9.00 -89.47
N ASN A 585 26.22 -8.10 -90.01
CA ASN A 585 25.84 -7.33 -91.19
C ASN A 585 25.47 -8.34 -92.27
N VAL A 586 24.21 -8.32 -92.74
CA VAL A 586 23.76 -9.24 -93.79
C VAL A 586 24.67 -9.09 -95.01
N GLU A 587 25.44 -10.13 -95.36
CA GLU A 587 26.36 -10.12 -96.51
C GLU A 587 25.55 -9.95 -97.81
N LYS A 588 25.33 -8.71 -98.26
CA LYS A 588 24.58 -8.38 -99.49
C LYS A 588 25.17 -8.94 -100.79
N TYR A 589 26.37 -9.52 -100.77
CA TYR A 589 27.16 -9.85 -101.96
C TYR A 589 27.46 -11.34 -102.16
N LYS A 590 26.57 -12.23 -101.70
CA LYS A 590 26.50 -13.60 -102.23
C LYS A 590 25.15 -13.82 -102.89
N ALA A 591 25.06 -13.53 -104.19
CA ALA A 591 23.93 -13.95 -105.00
C ALA A 591 24.07 -15.45 -105.32
N PRO A 592 23.17 -16.34 -104.86
CA PRO A 592 22.98 -17.62 -105.49
C PRO A 592 21.99 -17.42 -106.63
N SER A 593 22.46 -17.59 -107.86
CA SER A 593 21.57 -17.86 -108.99
C SER A 593 20.69 -19.07 -108.61
N SER A 594 19.39 -18.85 -108.43
CA SER A 594 18.34 -19.77 -107.94
C SER A 594 18.19 -19.84 -106.40
N SER A 595 16.94 -19.65 -105.95
CA SER A 595 16.42 -19.74 -104.56
C SER A 595 17.37 -20.39 -103.54
N GLY A 596 17.88 -19.61 -102.59
CA GLY A 596 18.84 -20.05 -101.56
C GLY A 596 18.83 -19.15 -100.32
N VAL A 597 19.40 -19.67 -99.22
CA VAL A 597 19.50 -19.01 -97.90
C VAL A 597 20.45 -17.83 -98.00
N ILE A 598 20.01 -16.68 -97.53
CA ILE A 598 20.75 -15.41 -97.56
C ILE A 598 21.56 -15.24 -96.28
N ASP A 599 20.96 -15.56 -95.13
CA ASP A 599 21.59 -15.42 -93.83
C ASP A 599 20.93 -16.32 -92.77
N GLU A 600 21.67 -16.74 -91.74
CA GLU A 600 21.16 -17.53 -90.61
C GLU A 600 21.98 -17.31 -89.33
N GLY A 601 21.30 -17.20 -88.18
CA GLY A 601 21.93 -16.90 -86.88
C GLY A 601 21.30 -17.64 -85.69
N LYS A 602 21.95 -17.58 -84.52
CA LYS A 602 21.46 -18.14 -83.25
C LYS A 602 21.63 -17.17 -82.07
N ILE A 603 20.63 -17.08 -81.18
CA ILE A 603 20.67 -16.24 -79.97
C ILE A 603 20.41 -17.11 -78.73
N LYS A 604 21.14 -16.88 -77.64
CA LYS A 604 20.89 -17.51 -76.33
C LYS A 604 20.14 -16.54 -75.42
N LEU A 605 18.99 -16.97 -74.89
CA LEU A 605 18.17 -16.20 -73.96
C LEU A 605 18.05 -16.95 -72.63
N GLU A 606 18.22 -16.25 -71.51
CA GLU A 606 17.92 -16.80 -70.17
C GLU A 606 16.48 -16.48 -69.78
N VAL A 607 15.72 -17.51 -69.41
CA VAL A 607 14.34 -17.41 -68.92
C VAL A 607 14.34 -17.83 -67.45
N VAL A 608 13.73 -17.01 -66.59
CA VAL A 608 13.59 -17.30 -65.16
C VAL A 608 12.20 -17.88 -64.89
N GLU A 609 12.14 -19.06 -64.29
CA GLU A 609 10.92 -19.74 -63.84
C GLU A 609 10.84 -19.69 -62.30
N ILE A 610 9.64 -19.55 -61.74
CA ILE A 610 9.42 -19.53 -60.29
C ILE A 610 8.98 -20.94 -59.85
N GLU A 611 9.66 -21.52 -58.88
CA GLU A 611 9.29 -22.81 -58.29
C GLU A 611 8.32 -22.64 -57.12
N GLU A 612 7.34 -23.54 -57.02
CA GLU A 612 6.33 -23.56 -55.96
C GLU A 612 6.85 -24.03 -54.59
#